data_AF-A0A2E8PC10-F1
#
_entry.id   AF-A0A2E8PC10-F1
#
_cell.length_a   1.000
_cell.length_b   1.000
_cell.length_c   1.000
_cell.angle_alpha   90.00
_cell.angle_beta   90.00
_cell.angle_gamma   90.00
#
_symmetry.space_group_name_H-M   'P 1'
#
loop_
_entity.id
_entity.type
_entity.pdbx_description
1 polymer ?
#
loop_
_entity_poly.entity_id
_entity_poly.type
_entity_poly.pdbx_seq_one_letter_code
_entity_poly.pdbx_strand_id
1 'polypeptide(L)'
;HVWNRRPAQALESVRHAAATGNASGVGVMSVLAMMSAVRNIIRVGGLGPGASDADVARELGIPPWKVSSLRQQWSRWSGDQRRLAASLVDLADAEALMKGGLEPGQALDVEQKLFELEKLVVSTGGQ
;
A
#
# COMPACT_ATOMS: atom_id res chain seq x y z
N HIS A 1 -7.55 -0.16 -2.73
CA HIS A 1 -8.64 0.40 -1.90
C HIS A 1 -8.15 1.30 -0.76
N VAL A 2 -7.17 0.86 0.05
CA VAL A 2 -6.58 1.66 1.16
C VAL A 2 -6.17 3.07 0.73
N TRP A 3 -5.36 3.19 -0.33
CA TRP A 3 -4.85 4.47 -0.82
C TRP A 3 -5.92 5.40 -1.40
N ASN A 4 -7.13 4.89 -1.67
CA ASN A 4 -8.28 5.69 -2.07
C ASN A 4 -9.14 6.15 -0.88
N ARG A 5 -8.66 5.98 0.37
CA ARG A 5 -9.42 6.21 1.60
C ARG A 5 -10.69 5.34 1.67
N ARG A 6 -10.58 4.06 1.28
CA ARG A 6 -11.68 3.07 1.32
C ARG A 6 -11.27 1.81 2.11
N PRO A 7 -11.15 1.88 3.45
CA PRO A 7 -10.66 0.76 4.27
C PRO A 7 -11.61 -0.45 4.26
N ALA A 8 -12.93 -0.24 4.29
CA ALA A 8 -13.89 -1.34 4.27
C ALA A 8 -13.77 -2.22 3.01
N GLN A 9 -13.68 -1.60 1.83
CA GLN A 9 -13.45 -2.32 0.56
C GLN A 9 -12.07 -2.99 0.50
N ALA A 10 -11.07 -2.42 1.18
CA ALA A 10 -9.76 -3.04 1.28
C ALA A 10 -9.81 -4.32 2.13
N LEU A 11 -10.50 -4.28 3.27
CA LEU A 11 -10.71 -5.47 4.12
C LEU A 11 -11.46 -6.55 3.37
N GLU A 12 -12.54 -6.19 2.68
CA GLU A 12 -13.29 -7.11 1.82
C GLU A 12 -12.39 -7.78 0.78
N SER A 13 -11.54 -7.00 0.09
CA SER A 13 -10.60 -7.52 -0.91
C SER A 13 -9.60 -8.50 -0.31
N VAL A 14 -9.04 -8.20 0.86
CA VAL A 14 -8.06 -9.06 1.54
C VAL A 14 -8.72 -10.37 2.02
N ARG A 15 -9.92 -10.28 2.61
CA ARG A 15 -10.69 -11.45 3.05
C ARG A 15 -11.09 -12.36 1.89
N HIS A 16 -11.51 -11.75 0.78
CA HIS A 16 -11.83 -12.50 -0.43
C HIS A 16 -10.60 -13.20 -1.02
N ALA A 17 -9.45 -12.52 -1.05
CA ALA A 17 -8.18 -13.12 -1.50
C ALA A 17 -7.76 -14.31 -0.61
N ALA A 18 -8.00 -14.24 0.70
CA ALA A 18 -7.75 -15.35 1.62
C ALA A 18 -8.71 -16.53 1.38
N ALA A 19 -10.01 -16.25 1.27
CA ALA A 19 -11.05 -17.27 1.10
C ALA A 19 -10.91 -18.08 -0.19
N THR A 20 -10.33 -17.48 -1.23
CA THR A 20 -10.09 -18.14 -2.53
C THR A 20 -8.88 -19.10 -2.52
N GLY A 21 -8.21 -19.30 -1.36
CA GLY A 21 -7.11 -20.26 -1.21
C GLY A 21 -5.80 -19.83 -1.89
N ASN A 22 -5.73 -18.59 -2.37
CA ASN A 22 -4.52 -18.07 -3.00
C ASN A 22 -3.55 -17.59 -1.92
N ALA A 23 -2.65 -18.47 -1.46
CA ALA A 23 -1.59 -18.11 -0.51
C ALA A 23 -0.73 -16.92 -0.98
N SER A 24 -0.66 -16.68 -2.30
CA SER A 24 0.01 -15.51 -2.87
C SER A 24 -0.78 -14.21 -2.63
N GLY A 25 -2.11 -14.30 -2.52
CA GLY A 25 -3.02 -13.17 -2.28
C GLY A 25 -2.95 -12.59 -0.87
N VAL A 26 -2.48 -13.37 0.11
CA VAL A 26 -2.18 -12.90 1.48
C VAL A 26 -0.68 -12.90 1.80
N GLY A 27 0.18 -13.19 0.82
CA GLY A 27 1.63 -13.27 1.02
C GLY A 27 2.35 -11.94 0.87
N VAL A 28 3.69 -12.03 0.89
CA VAL A 28 4.61 -10.88 0.74
C VAL A 28 4.31 -10.01 -0.50
N MET A 29 3.80 -10.59 -1.59
CA MET A 29 3.46 -9.85 -2.81
C MET A 29 2.38 -8.79 -2.59
N SER A 30 1.41 -9.04 -1.71
CA SER A 30 0.35 -8.06 -1.39
C SER A 30 0.93 -6.85 -0.66
N VAL A 31 1.84 -7.08 0.29
CA VAL A 31 2.56 -6.02 1.00
C VAL A 31 3.44 -5.21 0.03
N LEU A 32 4.21 -5.88 -0.83
CA LEU A 32 5.04 -5.21 -1.83
C LEU A 32 4.22 -4.36 -2.82
N ALA A 33 3.05 -4.85 -3.22
CA ALA A 33 2.14 -4.09 -4.06
C ALA A 33 1.64 -2.81 -3.36
N MET A 34 1.30 -2.90 -2.07
CA MET A 34 0.93 -1.74 -1.25
C MET A 34 2.08 -0.75 -1.12
N MET A 35 3.31 -1.22 -0.84
CA MET A 35 4.52 -0.39 -0.78
C MET A 35 4.82 0.32 -2.11
N SER A 36 4.70 -0.39 -3.23
CA SER A 36 4.90 0.19 -4.56
C SER A 36 3.84 1.27 -4.86
N ALA A 37 2.59 1.02 -4.50
CA ALA A 37 1.53 2.01 -4.67
C ALA A 37 1.79 3.28 -3.85
N VAL A 38 2.10 3.18 -2.56
CA VAL A 38 2.38 4.36 -1.72
C VAL A 38 3.62 5.13 -2.18
N ARG A 39 4.69 4.45 -2.60
CA ARG A 39 5.87 5.11 -3.17
C ARG A 39 5.52 5.91 -4.42
N ASN A 40 4.68 5.39 -5.30
CA ASN A 40 4.24 6.12 -6.50
C ASN A 40 3.41 7.36 -6.15
N ILE A 41 2.56 7.27 -5.12
CA ILE A 41 1.79 8.43 -4.62
C ILE A 41 2.75 9.52 -4.10
N ILE A 42 3.73 9.14 -3.28
CA ILE A 42 4.74 10.07 -2.73
C ILE A 42 5.56 10.72 -3.84
N ARG A 43 6.03 9.93 -4.82
CA ARG A 43 6.82 10.46 -5.95
C ARG A 43 6.06 11.52 -6.73
N VAL A 44 4.77 11.29 -7.01
CA VAL A 44 3.91 12.30 -7.66
C VAL A 44 3.67 13.50 -6.76
N GLY A 45 3.52 13.29 -5.45
CA GLY A 45 3.34 14.36 -4.47
C GLY A 45 4.57 15.25 -4.25
N GLY A 46 5.77 14.71 -4.47
CA GLY A 46 7.04 15.44 -4.38
C GLY A 46 7.31 16.36 -5.57
N LEU A 47 6.68 16.11 -6.72
CA LEU A 47 6.67 17.06 -7.82
C LEU A 47 5.64 18.15 -7.49
N GLY A 48 6.14 19.35 -7.18
CA GLY A 48 5.34 20.48 -6.70
C GLY A 48 4.13 20.83 -7.57
N PRO A 49 3.22 21.68 -7.06
CA PRO A 49 2.02 22.06 -7.80
C PRO A 49 2.38 22.74 -9.13
N GLY A 50 1.60 22.46 -10.19
CA GLY A 50 1.68 23.17 -11.47
C GLY A 50 2.35 22.41 -12.63
N ALA A 51 3.07 21.32 -12.38
CA ALA A 51 3.59 20.48 -13.47
C ALA A 51 2.46 19.80 -14.25
N SER A 52 2.58 19.72 -15.58
CA SER A 52 1.61 19.00 -16.41
C SER A 52 1.68 17.49 -16.12
N ASP A 53 0.58 16.75 -16.37
CA ASP A 53 0.59 15.30 -16.20
C ASP A 53 1.60 14.61 -17.13
N ALA A 54 1.87 15.19 -18.30
CA ALA A 54 2.87 14.70 -19.24
C ALA A 54 4.31 14.88 -18.70
N ASP A 55 4.59 16.02 -18.06
CA ASP A 55 5.89 16.26 -17.44
C ASP A 55 6.13 15.33 -16.26
N VAL A 56 5.11 15.15 -15.41
CA VAL A 56 5.19 14.18 -14.30
C VAL A 56 5.38 12.76 -14.79
N ALA A 57 4.67 12.35 -15.84
CA ALA A 57 4.84 11.03 -16.46
C ALA A 57 6.28 10.81 -16.94
N ARG A 58 6.84 11.80 -17.65
CA ARG A 58 8.20 11.79 -18.17
C ARG A 58 9.25 11.76 -17.05
N GLU A 59 9.10 12.63 -16.06
CA GLU A 59 10.06 12.77 -14.96
C GLU A 59 10.09 11.53 -14.05
N LEU A 60 8.93 10.92 -13.78
CA LEU A 60 8.84 9.77 -12.89
C LEU A 60 8.90 8.42 -13.61
N GLY A 61 8.89 8.41 -14.95
CA GLY A 61 8.80 7.18 -15.75
C GLY A 61 7.48 6.42 -15.53
N ILE A 62 6.39 7.15 -15.28
CA ILE A 62 5.06 6.58 -15.01
C ILE A 62 4.18 6.73 -16.27
N PRO A 63 3.38 5.72 -16.64
CA PRO A 63 2.46 5.87 -17.77
C PRO A 63 1.50 7.08 -17.61
N PRO A 64 1.31 7.92 -18.64
CA PRO A 64 0.52 9.15 -18.52
C PRO A 64 -0.90 8.95 -17.96
N TRP A 65 -1.57 7.87 -18.38
CA TRP A 65 -2.92 7.53 -17.90
C TRP A 65 -2.99 7.26 -16.38
N LYS A 66 -1.85 6.94 -15.74
CA LYS A 66 -1.78 6.64 -14.31
C LYS A 66 -1.56 7.88 -13.44
N VAL A 67 -1.05 8.98 -14.02
CA VAL A 67 -0.67 10.19 -13.26
C VAL A 67 -1.87 10.82 -12.58
N SER A 68 -2.97 11.01 -13.29
CA SER A 68 -4.19 11.62 -12.74
C SER A 68 -4.73 10.88 -11.51
N SER A 69 -4.74 9.55 -11.55
CA SER A 69 -5.14 8.69 -10.42
C SER A 69 -4.20 8.84 -9.22
N LEU A 70 -2.88 8.88 -9.46
CA LEU A 70 -1.90 9.09 -8.39
C LEU A 70 -1.99 10.49 -7.78
N ARG A 71 -2.25 11.52 -8.58
CA ARG A 71 -2.51 12.89 -8.08
C ARG A 71 -3.77 12.95 -7.22
N GLN A 72 -4.83 12.27 -7.63
CA GLN A 72 -6.06 12.19 -6.84
C GLN A 72 -5.85 11.43 -5.52
N GLN A 73 -5.01 10.39 -5.52
CA GLN A 73 -4.62 9.72 -4.29
C GLN A 73 -3.79 10.67 -3.42
N TRP A 74 -2.78 11.33 -3.97
CA TRP A 74 -1.97 12.31 -3.25
C TRP A 74 -2.82 13.39 -2.59
N SER A 75 -3.80 13.99 -3.29
CA SER A 75 -4.64 15.03 -2.70
C SER A 75 -5.47 14.57 -1.51
N ARG A 76 -5.79 13.27 -1.41
CA ARG A 76 -6.49 12.67 -0.24
C ARG A 76 -5.58 12.44 0.96
N TRP A 77 -4.27 12.44 0.74
CA TRP A 77 -3.24 12.09 1.74
C TRP A 77 -2.28 13.23 2.07
N SER A 78 -2.23 14.28 1.26
CA SER A 78 -1.28 15.39 1.43
C SER A 78 -1.48 16.16 2.75
N GLY A 79 -2.66 16.12 3.35
CA GLY A 79 -2.93 16.65 4.70
C GLY A 79 -2.56 15.70 5.85
N ASP A 80 -2.15 14.46 5.54
CA ASP A 80 -1.95 13.37 6.51
C ASP A 80 -0.63 12.61 6.22
N GLN A 81 0.42 13.38 5.91
CA GLN A 81 1.72 12.82 5.49
C GLN A 81 2.41 12.01 6.61
N ARG A 82 2.21 12.37 7.88
CA ARG A 82 2.75 11.61 9.01
C ARG A 82 2.22 10.17 9.02
N ARG A 83 0.93 10.01 8.77
CA ARG A 83 0.30 8.70 8.68
C ARG A 83 0.76 7.93 7.45
N LEU A 84 0.93 8.59 6.32
CA LEU A 84 1.50 7.98 5.13
C LEU A 84 2.91 7.43 5.39
N ALA A 85 3.74 8.18 6.12
CA ALA A 85 5.07 7.75 6.54
C ALA A 85 5.00 6.57 7.53
N ALA A 86 4.12 6.64 8.54
CA ALA A 86 3.90 5.54 9.48
C ALA A 86 3.46 4.25 8.75
N SER A 87 2.54 4.37 7.79
CA SER A 87 2.06 3.24 6.99
C SER A 87 3.19 2.60 6.18
N LEU A 88 4.18 3.38 5.72
CA LEU A 88 5.34 2.84 5.02
C LEU A 88 6.27 2.03 5.95
N VAL A 89 6.40 2.45 7.22
CA VAL A 89 7.12 1.71 8.25
C VAL A 89 6.40 0.40 8.58
N ASP A 90 5.09 0.47 8.87
CA ASP A 90 4.27 -0.73 9.14
C ASP A 90 4.35 -1.74 7.99
N LEU A 91 4.33 -1.26 6.74
CA LEU A 91 4.49 -2.11 5.56
C LEU A 91 5.86 -2.78 5.47
N ALA A 92 6.93 -2.09 5.90
CA ALA A 92 8.27 -2.67 5.92
C ALA A 92 8.38 -3.79 6.97
N ASP A 93 7.82 -3.58 8.15
CA ASP A 93 7.78 -4.60 9.21
C ASP A 93 6.96 -5.82 8.77
N ALA A 94 5.80 -5.59 8.16
CA ALA A 94 4.98 -6.66 7.63
C ALA A 94 5.71 -7.42 6.50
N GLU A 95 6.47 -6.75 5.64
CA GLU A 95 7.25 -7.41 4.58
C GLU A 95 8.26 -8.41 5.14
N ALA A 96 8.96 -8.04 6.22
CA ALA A 96 9.89 -8.91 6.92
C ALA A 96 9.18 -10.12 7.53
N LEU A 97 8.05 -9.90 8.22
CA LEU A 97 7.24 -10.98 8.79
C LEU A 97 6.74 -11.97 7.72
N MET A 98 6.28 -11.45 6.58
CA MET A 98 5.78 -12.27 5.46
C MET A 98 6.85 -13.17 4.85
N LYS A 99 8.13 -12.80 4.97
CA LYS A 99 9.29 -13.57 4.47
C LYS A 99 9.83 -14.60 5.45
N GLY A 100 9.27 -14.72 6.64
CA GLY A 100 9.74 -15.65 7.67
C GLY A 100 10.16 -15.00 8.99
N GLY A 101 10.05 -13.67 9.10
CA GLY A 101 10.52 -12.91 10.25
C GLY A 101 12.03 -12.70 10.25
N LEU A 102 12.55 -12.15 11.35
CA LEU A 102 13.98 -11.86 11.53
C LEU A 102 14.73 -13.01 12.24
N GLU A 103 14.01 -13.81 13.01
CA GLU A 103 14.51 -14.92 13.82
C GLU A 103 13.86 -16.27 13.41
N PRO A 104 14.54 -17.41 13.62
CA PRO A 104 13.98 -18.72 13.37
C PRO A 104 12.64 -18.93 14.11
N GLY A 105 11.66 -19.53 13.43
CA GLY A 105 10.34 -19.82 13.99
C GLY A 105 9.32 -18.68 13.91
N GLN A 106 9.67 -17.52 13.35
CA GLN A 106 8.75 -16.39 13.15
C GLN A 106 7.95 -16.47 11.84
N ALA A 107 8.04 -17.57 11.10
CA ALA A 107 7.32 -17.71 9.83
C ALA A 107 5.81 -17.76 10.06
N LEU A 108 5.09 -16.84 9.42
CA LEU A 108 3.65 -16.73 9.56
C LEU A 108 2.90 -17.81 8.75
N ASP A 109 1.90 -18.42 9.39
CA ASP A 109 0.89 -19.23 8.70
C ASP A 109 -0.10 -18.34 7.90
N VAL A 110 -1.06 -18.96 7.21
CA VAL A 110 -2.01 -18.24 6.36
C VAL A 110 -2.93 -17.31 7.16
N GLU A 111 -3.40 -17.75 8.34
CA GLU A 111 -4.31 -16.98 9.18
C GLU A 111 -3.59 -15.78 9.80
N GLN A 112 -2.36 -15.97 10.25
CA GLN A 112 -1.48 -14.92 10.76
C GLN A 112 -1.13 -13.89 9.69
N LYS A 113 -0.87 -14.33 8.44
CA LYS A 113 -0.65 -13.42 7.31
C LYS A 113 -1.89 -12.59 6.98
N LEU A 114 -3.06 -13.22 6.97
CA LEU A 114 -4.32 -12.52 6.80
C LEU A 114 -4.50 -11.47 7.90
N PHE A 115 -4.30 -11.85 9.16
CA PHE A 115 -4.38 -10.93 10.29
C PHE A 115 -3.45 -9.72 10.14
N GLU A 116 -2.19 -9.93 9.76
CA GLU A 116 -1.25 -8.82 9.54
C GLU A 116 -1.68 -7.89 8.41
N LEU A 117 -2.24 -8.43 7.31
CA LEU A 117 -2.79 -7.60 6.23
C LEU A 117 -4.04 -6.81 6.66
N GLU A 118 -4.93 -7.42 7.42
CA GLU A 118 -6.09 -6.71 7.98
C GLU A 118 -5.66 -5.59 8.93
N LYS A 119 -4.65 -5.86 9.78
CA LYS A 119 -4.06 -4.86 10.68
C LYS A 119 -3.49 -3.68 9.90
N LEU A 120 -2.73 -3.94 8.84
CA LEU A 120 -2.20 -2.91 7.93
C LEU A 120 -3.31 -2.06 7.30
N VAL A 121 -4.39 -2.71 6.82
CA VAL A 121 -5.52 -1.99 6.22
C VAL A 121 -6.19 -1.07 7.23
N VAL A 122 -6.37 -1.54 8.47
CA VAL A 122 -6.99 -0.76 9.55
C VAL A 122 -6.06 0.35 10.03
N SER A 123 -4.78 0.09 10.30
CA SER A 123 -3.82 1.11 10.76
C SER A 123 -3.61 2.19 9.70
N THR A 124 -3.55 1.79 8.42
CA THR A 124 -3.41 2.74 7.32
C THR A 124 -4.71 3.52 7.08
N GLY A 125 -5.89 2.91 7.21
CA GLY A 125 -7.15 3.51 6.78
C GLY A 125 -8.07 4.14 7.85
N GLY A 126 -7.93 3.79 9.13
CA GLY A 126 -8.83 4.24 10.21
C GLY A 126 -8.54 5.64 10.75
N GLN A 127 -9.49 6.58 10.68
CA GLN A 127 -9.28 8.00 11.01
C GLN A 127 -8.52 8.27 12.30
#